data_AF-A0A2P4XFP3-F1
#
_entry.id   AF-A0A2P4XFP3-F1
#
_cell.length_a   1.000
_cell.length_b   1.000
_cell.length_c   1.000
_cell.angle_alpha   90.00
_cell.angle_beta   90.00
_cell.angle_gamma   90.00
#
_symmetry.space_group_name_H-M   'P 1'
#
loop_
_entity.id
_entity.type
_entity.pdbx_description
1 polymer ?
#
loop_
_entity_poly.entity_id
_entity_poly.type
_entity_poly.pdbx_seq_one_letter_code
_entity_poly.pdbx_strand_id
1 'polypeptide(L)'
;MKAPEIDDEDQIGSKPRSRSGQGWSDEDLENLFYHKELREFLDRGILRLKQVGDPREPVSAPIKTANKLEAVKDLLRLLKEAGMTTGAFDADDVFDLDLKVIQTATKDLFSKLKILVGEVP
;
A
#
# COMPACT_ATOMS: atom_id res chain seq x y z
N MET A 1 -29.19 -0.31 66.99
CA MET A 1 -28.54 0.45 65.89
C MET A 1 -28.83 -0.34 64.62
N LYS A 2 -29.71 0.03 63.67
CA LYS A 2 -29.73 1.16 62.67
C LYS A 2 -28.36 1.39 62.04
N ALA A 3 -28.08 1.37 60.72
CA ALA A 3 -28.65 0.90 59.43
C ALA A 3 -27.50 1.17 58.37
N PRO A 4 -27.63 1.13 57.03
CA PRO A 4 -28.57 0.49 56.08
C PRO A 4 -27.88 -0.25 54.90
N GLU A 5 -28.70 -0.80 54.00
CA GLU A 5 -28.41 -1.27 52.63
C GLU A 5 -27.60 -0.28 51.78
N ILE A 6 -26.72 -0.82 50.93
CA ILE A 6 -26.39 -0.21 49.63
C ILE A 6 -26.66 -1.26 48.55
N ASP A 7 -27.74 -1.02 47.82
CA ASP A 7 -28.04 -1.59 46.52
C ASP A 7 -27.25 -0.80 45.49
N ASP A 8 -26.50 -1.48 44.62
CA ASP A 8 -25.99 -0.95 43.35
C ASP A 8 -25.73 -2.15 42.43
N GLU A 9 -26.83 -2.68 41.89
CA GLU A 9 -26.86 -3.28 40.57
C GLU A 9 -26.35 -2.23 39.57
N ASP A 10 -25.11 -2.35 39.06
CA ASP A 10 -24.76 -2.00 37.67
C ASP A 10 -23.25 -2.03 37.45
N GLN A 11 -22.78 -3.12 36.84
CA GLN A 11 -22.23 -3.08 35.49
C GLN A 11 -21.36 -4.30 35.26
N ILE A 12 -21.90 -5.19 34.43
CA ILE A 12 -21.22 -5.70 33.24
C ILE A 12 -19.70 -5.69 33.43
N GLY A 13 -19.20 -6.74 34.09
CA GLY A 13 -17.82 -7.17 33.96
C GLY A 13 -17.59 -7.56 32.50
N SER A 14 -17.49 -6.54 31.64
CA SER A 14 -16.97 -6.63 30.30
C SER A 14 -15.50 -6.97 30.48
N LYS A 15 -15.26 -8.26 30.72
CA LYS A 15 -14.07 -8.96 30.29
C LYS A 15 -13.68 -8.31 28.98
N PRO A 16 -12.44 -7.80 28.83
CA PRO A 16 -12.02 -7.18 27.58
C PRO A 16 -12.39 -8.20 26.52
N ARG A 17 -13.39 -7.85 25.70
CA ARG A 17 -13.79 -8.68 24.57
C ARG A 17 -12.50 -8.70 23.78
N SER A 18 -11.79 -9.82 23.90
CA SER A 18 -10.76 -10.17 22.95
C SER A 18 -11.42 -9.88 21.61
N ARG A 19 -10.89 -8.88 20.90
CA ARG A 19 -11.30 -8.53 19.55
C ARG A 19 -10.86 -9.66 18.58
N SER A 20 -10.94 -10.90 19.04
CA SER A 20 -10.68 -12.16 18.37
C SER A 20 -12.05 -12.71 18.00
N GLY A 21 -12.67 -12.08 17.01
CA GLY A 21 -14.03 -12.43 16.61
C GLY A 21 -14.43 -11.88 15.24
N GLN A 22 -13.63 -10.99 14.65
CA GLN A 22 -13.72 -10.75 13.23
C GLN A 22 -12.67 -11.67 12.59
N GLY A 23 -13.13 -12.83 12.12
CA GLY A 23 -12.34 -13.64 11.21
C GLY A 23 -11.93 -12.77 10.02
N TRP A 24 -10.76 -13.07 9.46
CA TRP A 24 -10.26 -12.41 8.27
C TRP A 24 -11.36 -12.39 7.21
N SER A 25 -11.72 -11.21 6.71
CA SER A 25 -12.63 -11.11 5.57
C SER A 25 -11.87 -11.48 4.28
N ASP A 26 -12.62 -11.81 3.23
CA ASP A 26 -12.04 -12.09 1.91
C ASP A 26 -11.24 -10.87 1.40
N GLU A 27 -11.78 -9.66 1.63
CA GLU A 27 -11.12 -8.38 1.33
C GLU A 27 -9.82 -8.19 2.13
N ASP A 28 -9.78 -8.58 3.41
CA ASP A 28 -8.55 -8.52 4.23
C ASP A 28 -7.45 -9.45 3.67
N LEU A 29 -7.83 -10.63 3.17
CA LEU A 29 -6.90 -11.61 2.60
C LEU A 29 -6.39 -11.16 1.24
N GLU A 30 -7.27 -10.65 0.37
CA GLU A 30 -6.89 -10.08 -0.93
C GLU A 30 -5.94 -8.90 -0.72
N ASN A 31 -6.30 -7.96 0.16
CA ASN A 31 -5.48 -6.80 0.44
C ASN A 31 -4.10 -7.19 0.99
N LEU A 32 -4.04 -8.16 1.92
CA LEU A 32 -2.75 -8.68 2.42
C LEU A 32 -1.92 -9.31 1.29
N PHE A 33 -2.54 -10.09 0.41
CA PHE A 33 -1.87 -10.70 -0.74
C PHE A 33 -1.27 -9.63 -1.66
N TYR A 34 -2.04 -8.60 -2.03
CA TYR A 34 -1.56 -7.52 -2.89
C TYR A 34 -0.48 -6.67 -2.23
N HIS A 35 -0.58 -6.39 -0.93
CA HIS A 35 0.50 -5.71 -0.20
C HIS A 35 1.78 -6.55 -0.17
N LYS A 36 1.67 -7.87 -0.04
CA LYS A 36 2.82 -8.77 -0.10
C LYS A 36 3.43 -8.78 -1.50
N GLU A 37 2.61 -8.92 -2.53
CA GLU A 37 3.04 -8.97 -3.92
C GLU A 37 3.68 -7.64 -4.35
N LEU A 38 3.11 -6.50 -3.93
CA LEU A 38 3.72 -5.19 -4.13
C LEU A 38 5.09 -5.14 -3.45
N ARG A 39 5.21 -5.52 -2.17
CA ARG A 39 6.52 -5.53 -1.49
C ARG A 39 7.54 -6.43 -2.20
N GLU A 40 7.16 -7.61 -2.66
CA GLU A 40 8.07 -8.48 -3.43
C GLU A 40 8.47 -7.86 -4.77
N PHE A 41 7.53 -7.24 -5.48
CA PHE A 41 7.83 -6.51 -6.72
C PHE A 41 8.79 -5.35 -6.49
N LEU A 42 8.67 -4.66 -5.36
CA LEU A 42 9.53 -3.52 -5.01
C LEU A 42 10.91 -3.97 -4.54
N ASP A 43 10.99 -5.05 -3.75
CA ASP A 43 12.24 -5.58 -3.17
C ASP A 43 13.09 -6.32 -4.21
N ARG A 44 12.44 -7.13 -5.07
CA ARG A 44 13.09 -7.83 -6.20
C ARG A 44 13.17 -6.98 -7.46
N GLY A 45 12.39 -5.89 -7.50
CA GLY A 45 12.32 -5.01 -8.65
C GLY A 45 13.62 -4.28 -8.89
N ILE A 46 13.77 -3.83 -10.13
CA ILE A 46 14.97 -3.16 -10.65
C ILE A 46 15.33 -1.90 -9.83
N LEU A 47 14.34 -1.34 -9.13
CA LEU A 47 14.44 -0.09 -8.39
C LEU A 47 14.64 -0.29 -6.88
N ARG A 48 14.63 -1.54 -6.36
CA ARG A 48 14.78 -1.87 -4.91
C ARG A 48 14.03 -0.92 -3.97
N LEU A 49 12.77 -0.67 -4.32
CA LEU A 49 11.96 0.36 -3.68
C LEU A 49 11.53 -0.08 -2.29
N LYS A 50 11.47 0.88 -1.35
CA LYS A 50 10.89 0.66 -0.03
C LYS A 50 9.51 1.30 0.04
N GLN A 51 8.51 0.50 0.37
CA GLN A 51 7.19 1.02 0.71
C GLN A 51 7.25 1.68 2.10
N VAL A 52 6.87 2.95 2.19
CA VAL A 52 6.86 3.71 3.47
C VAL A 52 5.44 3.90 4.02
N GLY A 53 4.41 3.74 3.19
CA GLY A 53 3.02 3.78 3.60
C GLY A 53 2.10 3.09 2.60
N ASP A 54 0.81 3.02 2.96
CA ASP A 54 -0.22 2.48 2.08
C ASP A 54 -0.68 3.56 1.07
N PRO A 55 -0.94 3.19 -0.19
CA PRO A 55 -1.55 4.09 -1.16
C PRO A 55 -2.94 4.48 -0.66
N ARG A 56 -3.13 5.74 -0.28
CA ARG A 56 -4.44 6.27 0.16
C ARG A 56 -5.14 7.10 -0.91
N GLU A 57 -4.42 7.49 -1.94
CA GLU A 57 -4.93 8.31 -3.04
C GLU A 57 -4.97 7.50 -4.35
N PRO A 58 -5.95 7.78 -5.23
CA PRO A 58 -5.97 7.24 -6.59
C PRO A 58 -4.67 7.58 -7.33
N VAL A 59 -4.15 6.58 -8.03
CA VAL A 59 -2.94 6.72 -8.83
C VAL A 59 -3.31 7.10 -10.27
N SER A 60 -2.52 7.98 -10.88
CA SER A 60 -2.72 8.44 -12.26
C SER A 60 -2.17 7.42 -13.25
N ALA A 61 -2.85 7.22 -14.38
CA ALA A 61 -2.35 6.33 -15.43
C ALA A 61 -0.97 6.79 -15.98
N PRO A 62 -0.06 5.84 -16.27
CA PRO A 62 1.22 6.13 -16.88
C PRO A 62 1.08 6.79 -18.26
N ILE A 63 1.95 7.75 -18.57
CA ILE A 63 2.00 8.43 -19.86
C ILE A 63 2.90 7.62 -20.80
N LYS A 64 2.34 7.18 -21.94
CA LYS A 64 3.16 6.58 -23.01
C LYS A 64 4.05 7.65 -23.63
N THR A 65 5.35 7.56 -23.38
CA THR A 65 6.35 8.51 -23.88
C THR A 65 7.52 7.81 -24.52
N ALA A 66 8.00 8.32 -25.65
CA ALA A 66 9.23 7.85 -26.29
C ALA A 66 10.50 8.43 -25.63
N ASN A 67 10.34 9.35 -24.67
CA ASN A 67 11.45 10.00 -23.97
C ASN A 67 11.70 9.30 -22.62
N LYS A 68 12.96 8.88 -22.40
CA LYS A 68 13.42 8.23 -21.17
C LYS A 68 13.22 9.08 -19.92
N LEU A 69 13.57 10.37 -19.97
CA LEU A 69 13.39 11.27 -18.84
C LEU A 69 11.90 11.39 -18.45
N GLU A 70 11.01 11.48 -19.44
CA GLU A 70 9.58 11.55 -19.16
C GLU A 70 9.06 10.22 -18.59
N ALA A 71 9.58 9.07 -19.02
CA ALA A 71 9.23 7.78 -18.45
C ALA A 71 9.68 7.66 -16.97
N VAL A 72 10.86 8.18 -16.64
CA VAL A 72 11.37 8.22 -15.25
C VAL A 72 10.58 9.20 -14.39
N LYS A 73 10.21 10.38 -14.92
CA LYS A 73 9.34 11.34 -14.21
C LYS A 73 7.97 10.74 -13.92
N ASP A 74 7.43 10.00 -14.87
CA ASP A 74 6.13 9.34 -14.73
C ASP A 74 6.16 8.25 -13.65
N LEU A 75 7.22 7.44 -13.63
CA LEU A 75 7.51 6.49 -12.55
C LEU A 75 7.61 7.19 -11.19
N LEU A 76 8.40 8.26 -11.09
CA LEU A 76 8.57 9.05 -9.86
C LEU A 76 7.24 9.61 -9.35
N ARG A 77 6.40 10.12 -10.25
CA ARG A 77 5.06 10.62 -9.93
C ARG A 77 4.21 9.51 -9.31
N LEU A 78 4.16 8.33 -9.93
CA LEU A 78 3.41 7.19 -9.42
C LEU A 78 3.87 6.72 -8.04
N LEU A 79 5.19 6.66 -7.83
CA LEU A 79 5.75 6.34 -6.52
C LEU A 79 5.30 7.35 -5.45
N LYS A 80 5.29 8.64 -5.79
CA LYS A 80 4.85 9.69 -4.88
C LYS A 80 3.35 9.58 -4.55
N GLU A 81 2.51 9.35 -5.54
CA GLU A 81 1.05 9.14 -5.36
C GLU A 81 0.78 7.89 -4.50
N ALA A 82 1.59 6.84 -4.65
CA ALA A 82 1.54 5.64 -3.82
C ALA A 82 2.10 5.81 -2.40
N GLY A 83 2.49 7.02 -1.99
CA GLY A 83 3.08 7.26 -0.67
C GLY A 83 4.48 6.64 -0.49
N MET A 84 5.19 6.40 -1.60
CA MET A 84 6.53 5.84 -1.60
C MET A 84 7.57 6.96 -1.63
N THR A 85 8.58 6.86 -0.77
CA THR A 85 9.68 7.83 -0.79
C THR A 85 10.69 7.47 -1.87
N THR A 86 10.89 8.40 -2.80
CA THR A 86 11.84 8.29 -3.93
C THR A 86 13.30 8.25 -3.50
N GLY A 87 13.62 8.45 -2.21
CA GLY A 87 14.98 8.40 -1.68
C GLY A 87 15.57 6.99 -1.52
N ALA A 88 14.85 5.93 -1.92
CA ALA A 88 15.30 4.55 -1.77
C ALA A 88 16.09 4.00 -2.98
N PHE A 89 16.05 4.67 -4.15
CA PHE A 89 16.64 4.16 -5.39
C PHE A 89 17.63 5.14 -6.00
N ASP A 90 18.66 4.63 -6.68
CA ASP A 90 19.63 5.43 -7.41
C ASP A 90 19.04 5.84 -8.75
N ALA A 91 18.99 7.15 -9.03
CA ALA A 91 18.48 7.65 -10.29
C ALA A 91 19.36 7.19 -11.47
N ASP A 92 20.67 7.08 -11.27
CA ASP A 92 21.60 6.63 -12.31
C ASP A 92 21.30 5.17 -12.69
N ASP A 93 21.04 4.30 -11.72
CA ASP A 93 20.62 2.91 -11.98
C ASP A 93 19.33 2.84 -12.81
N VAL A 94 18.35 3.74 -12.58
CA VAL A 94 17.13 3.80 -13.39
C VAL A 94 17.42 4.30 -14.80
N PHE A 95 18.29 5.31 -14.91
CA PHE A 95 18.73 5.86 -16.18
C PHE A 95 19.65 4.92 -16.96
N ASP A 96 20.15 3.83 -16.37
CA ASP A 96 20.86 2.77 -17.09
C ASP A 96 19.92 1.72 -17.70
N LEU A 97 18.66 1.66 -17.26
CA LEU A 97 17.67 0.70 -17.79
C LEU A 97 17.18 1.07 -19.18
N ASP A 98 16.76 0.07 -19.96
CA ASP A 98 16.08 0.33 -21.22
C ASP A 98 14.76 1.07 -21.02
N LEU A 99 14.42 1.98 -21.94
CA LEU A 99 13.14 2.72 -21.92
C LEU A 99 11.94 1.76 -21.80
N LYS A 100 11.98 0.63 -22.52
CA LYS A 100 10.91 -0.38 -22.47
C LYS A 100 10.78 -1.01 -21.08
N VAL A 101 11.91 -1.24 -20.41
CA VAL A 101 11.93 -1.82 -19.06
C VAL A 101 11.31 -0.85 -18.06
N ILE A 102 11.66 0.44 -18.15
CA ILE A 102 11.06 1.49 -17.32
C ILE A 102 9.55 1.54 -17.57
N GLN A 103 9.10 1.61 -18.83
CA GLN A 103 7.68 1.66 -19.17
C GLN A 103 6.88 0.45 -18.68
N THR A 104 7.43 -0.76 -18.86
CA THR A 104 6.79 -1.99 -18.38
C THR A 104 6.70 -1.99 -16.86
N ALA A 105 7.79 -1.65 -16.16
CA ALA A 105 7.80 -1.59 -14.71
C ALA A 105 6.80 -0.54 -14.16
N THR A 106 6.72 0.64 -14.78
CA THR A 106 5.76 1.69 -14.43
C THR A 106 4.31 1.21 -14.61
N LYS A 107 4.04 0.48 -15.69
CA LYS A 107 2.70 -0.06 -15.96
C LYS A 107 2.32 -1.18 -14.98
N ASP A 108 3.24 -2.09 -14.69
CA ASP A 108 3.02 -3.17 -13.72
C ASP A 108 2.80 -2.61 -12.32
N LEU A 109 3.59 -1.60 -11.92
CA LEU A 109 3.40 -0.88 -10.67
C LEU A 109 2.01 -0.24 -10.60
N PHE A 110 1.60 0.50 -11.65
CA PHE A 110 0.27 1.12 -11.71
C PHE A 110 -0.86 0.08 -11.56
N SER A 111 -0.78 -1.05 -12.25
CA SER A 111 -1.78 -2.12 -12.14
C SER A 111 -1.89 -2.69 -10.73
N LYS A 112 -0.76 -2.85 -10.02
CA LYS A 112 -0.76 -3.30 -8.62
C LYS A 112 -1.34 -2.26 -7.67
N LEU A 113 -1.02 -0.98 -7.89
CA LEU A 113 -1.52 0.13 -7.09
C LEU A 113 -3.03 0.34 -7.27
N LYS A 114 -3.54 0.19 -8.50
CA LYS A 114 -4.98 0.29 -8.80
C LYS A 114 -5.80 -0.65 -7.90
N ILE A 115 -5.34 -1.89 -7.76
CA ILE A 115 -6.01 -2.91 -6.93
C ILE A 115 -5.97 -2.52 -5.44
N LEU A 116 -4.84 -1.98 -4.95
CA LEU A 116 -4.69 -1.56 -3.55
C LEU A 116 -5.59 -0.36 -3.17
N VAL A 117 -5.89 0.52 -4.11
CA VAL A 117 -6.79 1.67 -3.87
C VAL A 117 -8.27 1.27 -3.95
N GLY A 118 -8.56 -0.01 -4.21
CA GLY A 118 -9.93 -0.51 -4.37
C GLY A 118 -10.58 -0.07 -5.69
N GLU A 119 -9.79 0.43 -6.66
CA GLU A 119 -10.26 0.60 -8.02
C GLU A 119 -10.33 -0.80 -8.66
N VAL A 120 -11.51 -1.40 -8.61
CA VAL A 120 -11.81 -2.72 -9.18
C VAL A 120 -11.31 -2.79 -10.66
N PRO A 121 -10.66 -3.89 -11.08
CA PRO A 121 -10.10 -4.06 -12.42
C PRO A 121 -11.07 -3.76 -13.55
#